data_AF-A0A9E3FUM4-F1
#
_entry.id   AF-A0A9E3FUM4-F1
#
_cell.length_a   1.000
_cell.length_b   1.000
_cell.length_c   1.000
_cell.angle_alpha   90.00
_cell.angle_beta   90.00
_cell.angle_gamma   90.00
#
_symmetry.space_group_name_H-M   'P 1'
#
loop_
_entity.id
_entity.type
_entity.pdbx_description
1 polymer ?
#
loop_
_entity_poly.entity_id
_entity_poly.type
_entity_poly.pdbx_seq_one_letter_code
_entity_poly.pdbx_strand_id
1 'polypeptide(L)' 'MAEPLDDYIDAAARALGLRIEDAWRPAVRANLDVSLKLARMVDEFPLPDETEPASVFGA' A
#
# COMPACT_ATOMS: atom_id res chain seq x y z
N MET A 1 21.89 -0.63 6.66
CA MET A 1 20.60 -0.15 7.20
C MET A 1 19.56 -0.58 6.18
N ALA A 2 18.45 -1.18 6.61
CA ALA A 2 17.37 -1.50 5.68
C ALA A 2 16.76 -0.19 5.16
N GLU A 3 16.34 -0.18 3.89
CA GLU A 3 15.62 0.95 3.34
C GLU A 3 14.23 1.05 4.00
N PRO A 4 13.67 2.25 4.21
CA PRO A 4 12.36 2.41 4.87
C PRO A 4 11.23 1.59 4.22
N LEU A 5 11.31 1.37 2.90
CA LEU A 5 10.34 0.55 2.17
C LEU A 5 10.47 -0.94 2.50
N ASP A 6 11.68 -1.44 2.74
CA ASP A 6 11.91 -2.85 3.08
C ASP A 6 11.41 -3.14 4.50
N ASP A 7 11.62 -2.23 5.45
CA ASP A 7 11.08 -2.33 6.81
C ASP A 7 9.54 -2.35 6.80
N TYR A 8 8.93 -1.50 5.95
CA TYR A 8 7.48 -1.50 5.76
C TYR A 8 6.97 -2.82 5.18
N ILE A 9 7.65 -3.37 4.16
CA ILE A 9 7.29 -4.67 3.56
C ILE A 9 7.32 -5.77 4.61
N ASP A 10 8.37 -5.83 5.44
CA ASP A 10 8.50 -6.85 6.48
C ASP A 10 7.42 -6.71 7.58
N ALA A 11 7.11 -5.47 7.99
CA ALA A 11 6.05 -5.21 8.97
C ALA A 11 4.66 -5.59 8.43
N ALA A 12 4.34 -5.18 7.20
CA ALA A 12 3.06 -5.47 6.57
C ALA A 12 2.89 -6.98 6.31
N ALA A 13 3.92 -7.65 5.81
CA ALA A 13 3.91 -9.10 5.59
C ALA A 13 3.65 -9.85 6.90
N ARG A 14 4.30 -9.45 8.01
CA ARG A 14 4.06 -10.04 9.32
C ARG A 14 2.64 -9.81 9.82
N ALA A 15 2.11 -8.59 9.70
CA ALA A 15 0.76 -8.25 10.13
C ALA A 15 -0.32 -9.05 9.35
N LEU A 16 -0.07 -9.30 8.06
CA LEU A 16 -0.96 -10.04 7.17
C LEU A 16 -0.72 -11.56 7.17
N GLY A 17 0.30 -12.05 7.89
CA GLY A 17 0.67 -13.48 7.89
C GLY A 17 1.20 -13.98 6.54
N LEU A 18 1.77 -13.10 5.72
CA LEU A 18 2.28 -13.44 4.39
C LEU A 18 3.76 -13.86 4.47
N ARG A 19 4.08 -14.99 3.83
CA ARG A 19 5.46 -15.40 3.60
C ARG A 19 5.94 -14.82 2.27
N ILE A 20 6.96 -13.97 2.31
CA ILE A 20 7.66 -13.46 1.13
C ILE A 20 8.98 -14.20 1.01
N GLU A 21 9.13 -14.99 -0.05
CA GLU A 21 10.40 -15.65 -0.35
C GLU A 21 11.43 -14.65 -0.87
N ASP A 22 12.71 -14.88 -0.58
CA ASP A 22 13.79 -13.95 -0.95
C ASP A 22 13.85 -13.73 -2.48
N ALA A 23 13.53 -14.75 -3.27
CA ALA A 23 13.44 -14.65 -4.72
C ALA A 23 12.34 -13.67 -5.20
N TRP A 24 11.30 -13.44 -4.40
CA TRP A 24 10.18 -12.56 -4.75
C TRP A 24 10.35 -11.13 -4.21
N ARG A 25 11.21 -10.94 -3.21
CA ARG A 25 11.43 -9.65 -2.55
C ARG A 25 11.72 -8.50 -3.52
N PRO A 26 12.58 -8.65 -4.55
CA PRO A 26 12.80 -7.57 -5.52
C PRO A 26 11.53 -7.18 -6.28
N ALA A 27 10.70 -8.15 -6.66
CA ALA A 27 9.48 -7.91 -7.41
C ALA A 27 8.39 -7.26 -6.53
N VAL A 28 8.24 -7.70 -5.28
CA VAL A 28 7.33 -7.08 -4.31
C VAL A 28 7.69 -5.62 -4.09
N ARG A 29 8.99 -5.34 -3.85
CA ARG A 29 9.49 -3.98 -3.66
C ARG A 29 9.22 -3.09 -4.87
N ALA A 30 9.51 -3.58 -6.08
CA ALA A 30 9.30 -2.82 -7.32
C ALA A 30 7.81 -2.48 -7.55
N ASN A 31 6.92 -3.46 -7.35
CA ASN A 31 5.48 -3.22 -7.52
C ASN A 31 4.93 -2.27 -6.45
N LEU A 32 5.34 -2.43 -5.19
CA LEU A 32 4.89 -1.55 -4.12
C LEU A 32 5.35 -0.11 -4.34
N ASP A 33 6.59 0.11 -4.80
CA ASP A 33 7.10 1.44 -5.14
C ASP A 33 6.25 2.11 -6.23
N VAL A 34 5.88 1.37 -7.29
CA VAL A 34 4.98 1.87 -8.34
C VAL A 34 3.59 2.17 -7.79
N SER A 35 3.02 1.27 -6.98
CA SER A 35 1.71 1.49 -6.36
C SER A 35 1.69 2.72 -5.46
N LEU A 36 2.75 3.00 -4.70
CA LEU A 36 2.85 4.19 -3.85
C LEU A 36 2.92 5.48 -4.69
N LYS A 37 3.60 5.46 -5.84
CA LYS A 37 3.59 6.60 -6.79
C LYS A 37 2.20 6.87 -7.34
N LEU A 38 1.44 5.83 -7.65
CA LEU A 38 0.05 5.97 -8.10
C LEU A 38 -0.87 6.45 -6.96
N ALA A 39 -0.68 5.93 -5.75
CA ALA A 39 -1.41 6.36 -4.57
C ALA A 39 -1.22 7.86 -4.29
N ARG A 40 -0.02 8.40 -4.52
CA ARG A 40 0.25 9.83 -4.37
C ARG A 40 -0.60 10.70 -5.29
N MET A 41 -0.89 10.25 -6.51
CA MET A 41 -1.77 10.98 -7.44
C MET A 41 -3.20 11.08 -6.90
N VAL A 42 -3.64 10.07 -6.14
CA VAL A 42 -4.98 10.05 -5.51
C VAL A 42 -4.99 10.87 -4.23
N ASP A 43 -3.93 10.79 -3.42
CA ASP A 43 -3.74 11.55 -2.16
C ASP A 43 -3.72 13.07 -2.39
N GLU A 44 -3.30 13.52 -3.58
CA GLU A 44 -3.30 14.93 -3.96
C GLU A 44 -4.69 15.48 -4.32
N PHE A 45 -5.69 14.62 -4.47
CA PHE A 45 -7.08 15.04 -4.68
C PHE A 45 -7.71 15.47 -3.35
N PRO A 46 -8.23 16.70 -3.22
CA PRO A 46 -8.88 17.14 -1.99
C PRO A 46 -10.15 16.33 -1.73
N LEU A 47 -10.25 15.74 -0.54
CA LEU A 47 -11.38 14.93 -0.12
C LEU A 47 -12.04 15.56 1.12
N PRO A 48 -13.05 16.43 0.94
CA PRO A 48 -13.82 16.99 2.05
C PRO A 48 -14.47 15.90 2.91
N ASP A 49 -14.63 16.16 4.21
CA ASP A 49 -15.22 15.20 5.17
C ASP A 49 -16.66 14.80 4.82
N GLU A 50 -17.40 15.68 4.14
CA GLU A 50 -18.74 15.41 3.62
C GLU A 50 -18.77 14.50 2.38
N THR A 51 -17.61 14.11 1.84
CA THR A 51 -17.55 13.22 0.69
C THR A 51 -17.90 11.79 1.10
N GLU A 52 -18.99 11.26 0.55
CA GLU A 52 -19.39 9.89 0.78
C GLU A 52 -18.59 8.90 -0.11
N PRO A 53 -18.32 7.67 0.36
CA PRO A 53 -17.77 6.60 -0.48
C PRO A 53 -18.70 6.28 -1.65
N ALA A 54 -18.11 5.84 -2.77
CA ALA A 54 -18.89 5.50 -3.98
C ALA A 54 -19.97 4.42 -3.74
N SER A 55 -19.73 3.50 -2.80
CA SER A 55 -20.69 2.47 -2.40
C SER A 55 -21.24 2.78 -1.01
N VAL A 56 -22.56 2.85 -0.90
CA VAL A 56 -23.27 3.01 0.37
C VAL A 56 -24.18 1.80 0.64
N PHE A 57 -24.25 1.36 1.89
CA PHE A 57 -25.16 0.30 2.29
C PHE A 57 -26.60 0.85 2.35
N GLY A 58 -27.52 0.23 1.63
CA GLY A 58 -28.95 0.57 1.61
C GLY A 58 -29.83 -0.55 2.14
N ALA A 59 -31.05 -0.21 2.57
CA ALA A 59 -32.06 -1.13 3.10
C ALA A 59 -32.82 -1.87 2.00
#